data_AF-A0A849RG19-F1
#
_entry.id   AF-A0A849RG19-F1
#
_cell.length_a   1.000
_cell.length_b   1.000
_cell.length_c   1.000
_cell.angle_alpha   90.00
_cell.angle_beta   90.00
_cell.angle_gamma   90.00
#
_symmetry.space_group_name_H-M   'P 1'
#
loop_
_entity.id
_entity.type
_entity.pdbx_description
1 polymer ?
#
loop_
_entity_poly.entity_id
_entity_poly.type
_entity_poly.pdbx_seq_one_letter_code
_entity_poly.pdbx_strand_id
1 'polypeptide(L)'
;MAHSYTPGLTVTEQTVIRRRRQLPLPGTVLVAVGDRVQSNQPVARAELPGKVYPLNLANQLGVAPDEIKEYLIKKEGEVVRKDEILAENKPLIKWFKTEITSPITGTVESLSTITGQVLLREPPRVLELLAYVDGTVVEVYPRQGVTIEARCSLVQGIFGIGGETSGVLAIAVAKPDEALTPAHLKADMKGKIVVGGSFLSAETMSKAKEIGVAGLVVGGIHDKDLRALLGYDLGVAITGTEQVGFTLILTEGFGTIPMAQKTFALLSVHAGEKAAISGATQIRAGVIRPEIIIAKSDGAAPSGVAVVPQRAGIRIGDPVRIIRDPLFGKIGEVSALPSDLQKIPTESDARVLEVRFPDGQVAVIPRTNIEVIEGA
;
A
#
# COMPACT_ATOMS: atom_id res chain seq x y z
N MET A 1 20.24 27.35 0.49
CA MET A 1 18.95 27.71 1.13
C MET A 1 18.31 26.42 1.60
N ALA A 2 17.99 26.29 2.89
CA ALA A 2 17.31 25.10 3.40
C ALA A 2 15.89 25.06 2.84
N HIS A 3 15.63 24.15 1.90
CA HIS A 3 14.31 23.93 1.33
C HIS A 3 13.35 23.49 2.43
N SER A 4 12.29 24.26 2.65
CA SER A 4 11.16 23.82 3.46
C SER A 4 10.50 22.67 2.71
N TYR A 5 10.64 21.44 3.21
CA TYR A 5 9.81 20.32 2.77
C TYR A 5 8.38 20.66 3.10
N THR A 6 7.60 21.04 2.10
CA THR A 6 6.18 21.25 2.28
C THR A 6 5.47 20.04 1.73
N PRO A 7 4.96 19.15 2.60
CA PRO A 7 4.17 18.03 2.15
C PRO A 7 2.96 18.59 1.40
N GLY A 8 2.85 18.25 0.13
CA GLY A 8 1.67 18.48 -0.70
C GLY A 8 1.26 17.17 -1.34
N LEU A 9 -0.04 16.96 -1.51
CA LEU A 9 -0.58 15.85 -2.27
C LEU A 9 -0.63 16.25 -3.74
N THR A 10 -0.06 15.44 -4.62
CA THR A 10 -0.09 15.70 -6.05
C THR A 10 -1.46 15.35 -6.61
N VAL A 11 -2.12 16.31 -7.28
CA VAL A 11 -3.34 16.10 -8.06
C VAL A 11 -3.15 16.74 -9.42
N THR A 12 -2.89 15.93 -10.45
CA THR A 12 -2.59 16.40 -11.80
C THR A 12 -3.25 15.53 -12.86
N GLU A 13 -3.81 16.18 -13.88
CA GLU A 13 -4.41 15.54 -15.05
C GLU A 13 -3.35 14.95 -16.00
N GLN A 14 -2.12 15.45 -15.94
CA GLN A 14 -1.07 14.95 -16.80
C GLN A 14 0.28 15.02 -16.12
N THR A 15 0.92 13.88 -16.01
CA THR A 15 2.31 13.74 -15.58
C THR A 15 2.93 12.49 -16.21
N VAL A 16 4.24 12.38 -16.08
CA VAL A 16 4.99 11.15 -16.36
C VAL A 16 5.49 10.62 -15.04
N ILE A 17 5.07 9.41 -14.70
CA ILE A 17 5.58 8.69 -13.52
C ILE A 17 6.58 7.62 -13.95
N ARG A 18 7.52 7.33 -13.05
CA ARG A 18 8.36 6.15 -13.13
C ARG A 18 8.15 5.31 -11.88
N ARG A 19 7.82 4.03 -12.06
CA ARG A 19 7.60 3.07 -10.98
C ARG A 19 8.67 1.99 -11.08
N ARG A 20 9.56 1.99 -10.08
CA ARG A 20 10.55 0.93 -9.92
C ARG A 20 9.86 -0.29 -9.34
N ARG A 21 9.96 -1.42 -10.03
CA ARG A 21 9.45 -2.72 -9.61
C ARG A 21 10.66 -3.56 -9.27
N GLN A 22 10.76 -4.03 -8.02
CA GLN A 22 11.90 -4.85 -7.58
C GLN A 22 11.44 -6.08 -6.81
N LEU A 23 12.07 -7.21 -7.12
CA LEU A 23 11.97 -8.44 -6.36
C LEU A 23 12.74 -8.30 -5.03
N PRO A 24 12.26 -8.93 -3.95
CA PRO A 24 12.94 -8.94 -2.65
C PRO A 24 14.17 -9.87 -2.63
N LEU A 25 14.34 -10.72 -3.64
CA LEU A 25 15.50 -11.59 -3.83
C LEU A 25 15.82 -11.72 -5.32
N PRO A 26 17.02 -12.21 -5.69
CA PRO A 26 17.36 -12.46 -7.09
C PRO A 26 16.36 -13.40 -7.76
N GLY A 27 15.96 -13.07 -8.98
CA GLY A 27 15.02 -13.84 -9.79
C GLY A 27 15.25 -13.66 -11.28
N THR A 28 14.18 -13.79 -12.07
CA THR A 28 14.19 -13.66 -13.53
C THR A 28 13.34 -12.48 -13.94
N VAL A 29 13.88 -11.59 -14.77
CA VAL A 29 13.11 -10.52 -15.42
C VAL A 29 12.47 -11.09 -16.69
N LEU A 30 11.19 -10.80 -16.91
CA LEU A 30 10.36 -11.42 -17.95
C LEU A 30 10.12 -10.52 -19.17
N VAL A 31 10.58 -9.28 -19.11
CA VAL A 31 10.36 -8.22 -20.12
C VAL A 31 11.67 -7.50 -20.44
N ALA A 32 11.73 -6.83 -21.58
CA ALA A 32 12.86 -6.05 -22.05
C ALA A 32 12.56 -4.54 -22.07
N VAL A 33 13.62 -3.72 -22.16
CA VAL A 33 13.47 -2.27 -22.37
C VAL A 33 12.74 -2.03 -23.69
N GLY A 34 11.73 -1.16 -23.66
CA GLY A 34 10.86 -0.84 -24.79
C GLY A 34 9.52 -1.60 -24.78
N ASP A 35 9.40 -2.67 -23.99
CA ASP A 35 8.16 -3.45 -23.92
C ASP A 35 7.02 -2.62 -23.32
N ARG A 36 5.82 -2.80 -23.89
CA ARG A 36 4.56 -2.30 -23.33
C ARG A 36 3.98 -3.35 -22.40
N VAL A 37 3.60 -2.93 -21.20
CA VAL A 37 3.08 -3.83 -20.16
C VAL A 37 1.75 -3.34 -19.62
N GLN A 38 0.90 -4.28 -19.23
CA GLN A 38 -0.34 -4.01 -18.48
C GLN A 38 -0.09 -4.13 -16.98
N SER A 39 -0.84 -3.40 -16.15
CA SER A 39 -0.71 -3.34 -14.69
C SER A 39 -0.67 -4.71 -14.01
N ASN A 40 -1.42 -5.68 -14.53
CA ASN A 40 -1.53 -7.04 -14.03
C ASN A 40 -0.57 -8.04 -14.70
N GLN A 41 0.30 -7.59 -15.60
CA GLN A 41 1.30 -8.42 -16.25
C GLN A 41 2.50 -8.66 -15.31
N PRO A 42 2.91 -9.93 -15.10
CA PRO A 42 4.19 -10.24 -14.45
C PRO A 42 5.37 -9.69 -15.26
N VAL A 43 6.22 -8.89 -14.63
CA VAL A 43 7.44 -8.31 -15.24
C VAL A 43 8.72 -8.93 -14.69
N ALA A 44 8.66 -9.54 -13.52
CA ALA A 44 9.73 -10.37 -12.98
C ALA A 44 9.13 -11.47 -12.09
N ARG A 45 9.90 -12.54 -11.84
CA ARG A 45 9.51 -13.59 -10.91
C ARG A 45 10.70 -14.10 -10.09
N ALA A 46 10.44 -14.54 -8.86
CA ALA A 46 11.42 -15.20 -8.01
C ALA A 46 10.79 -16.39 -7.28
N GLU A 47 11.61 -17.34 -6.86
CA GLU A 47 11.18 -18.45 -6.00
C GLU A 47 11.48 -18.09 -4.54
N LEU A 48 10.42 -17.84 -3.77
CA LEU A 48 10.53 -17.64 -2.34
C LEU A 48 10.73 -19.00 -1.66
N PRO A 49 11.77 -19.17 -0.83
CA PRO A 49 11.95 -20.40 -0.07
C PRO A 49 10.71 -20.72 0.75
N GLY A 50 10.32 -22.00 0.76
CA GLY A 50 9.20 -22.45 1.58
C GLY A 50 9.53 -22.30 3.07
N LYS A 51 8.48 -22.19 3.88
CA LYS A 51 8.60 -22.01 5.32
C LYS A 51 9.24 -23.25 5.95
N VAL A 52 10.09 -23.01 6.95
CA VAL A 52 10.77 -24.05 7.71
C VAL A 52 9.96 -24.38 8.97
N TYR A 53 9.81 -25.67 9.25
CA TYR A 53 9.11 -26.21 10.41
C TYR A 53 10.08 -27.07 11.21
N PRO A 54 10.54 -26.58 12.37
CA PRO A 54 11.36 -27.39 13.27
C PRO A 54 10.48 -28.38 14.03
N LEU A 55 10.87 -29.64 14.03
CA LEU A 55 10.22 -30.71 14.79
C LEU A 55 11.24 -31.33 15.76
N ASN A 56 10.94 -31.29 17.07
CA ASN A 56 11.83 -31.89 18.08
C ASN A 56 11.52 -33.38 18.22
N LEU A 57 12.19 -34.20 17.41
CA LEU A 57 11.95 -35.64 17.34
C LEU A 57 12.44 -36.37 18.59
N ALA A 58 13.59 -35.97 19.13
CA ALA A 58 14.14 -36.57 20.35
C ALA A 58 13.17 -36.44 21.54
N ASN A 59 12.59 -35.25 21.72
CA ASN A 59 11.60 -35.02 22.78
C ASN A 59 10.32 -35.84 22.54
N GLN A 60 9.80 -35.86 21.31
CA GLN A 60 8.57 -36.58 20.99
C GLN A 60 8.71 -38.12 21.07
N LEU A 61 9.89 -38.66 20.78
CA LEU A 61 10.20 -40.09 20.90
C LEU A 61 10.71 -40.50 22.29
N GLY A 62 11.18 -39.54 23.10
CA GLY A 62 11.82 -39.81 24.39
C GLY A 62 13.20 -40.46 24.26
N VAL A 63 13.96 -40.13 23.22
CA VAL A 63 15.29 -40.71 22.91
C VAL A 63 16.40 -39.66 22.98
N ALA A 64 17.67 -40.08 22.99
CA ALA A 64 18.78 -39.15 22.94
C ALA A 64 18.85 -38.44 21.56
N PRO A 65 19.30 -37.18 21.49
CA PRO A 65 19.44 -36.44 20.23
C PRO A 65 20.20 -37.16 19.11
N ASP A 66 21.21 -37.94 19.45
CA ASP A 66 22.06 -38.69 18.53
C ASP A 66 21.40 -39.97 18.00
N GLU A 67 20.38 -40.48 18.69
CA GLU A 67 19.65 -41.69 18.33
C GLU A 67 18.51 -41.45 17.33
N ILE A 68 18.09 -40.20 17.10
CA ILE A 68 16.91 -39.88 16.27
C ILE A 68 16.93 -40.50 14.86
N LYS A 69 18.13 -40.74 14.31
CA LYS A 69 18.31 -41.32 12.97
C LYS A 69 17.82 -42.74 12.86
N GLU A 70 17.82 -43.50 13.95
CA GLU A 70 17.38 -44.90 13.99
C GLU A 70 15.86 -45.04 13.89
N TYR A 71 15.15 -43.98 14.24
CA TYR A 71 13.69 -43.92 14.31
C TYR A 71 13.06 -43.25 13.07
N LEU A 72 13.85 -42.55 12.26
CA LEU A 72 13.38 -41.88 11.05
C LEU A 72 13.01 -42.90 9.97
N ILE A 73 11.79 -42.76 9.45
CA ILE A 73 11.34 -43.46 8.25
C ILE A 73 11.79 -42.68 7.01
N LYS A 74 11.74 -41.34 7.08
CA LYS A 74 12.14 -40.43 6.01
C LYS A 74 13.53 -39.86 6.24
N LYS A 75 14.35 -39.88 5.20
CA LYS A 75 15.73 -39.37 5.24
C LYS A 75 15.79 -37.91 4.80
N GLU A 76 16.88 -37.26 5.16
CA GLU A 76 17.23 -35.93 4.63
C GLU A 76 17.20 -35.94 3.09
N GLY A 77 16.55 -34.93 2.51
CA GLY A 77 16.28 -34.80 1.08
C GLY A 77 15.01 -35.48 0.59
N GLU A 78 14.35 -36.32 1.39
CA GLU A 78 13.13 -37.02 0.97
C GLU A 78 11.87 -36.16 1.11
N VAL A 79 10.92 -36.37 0.20
CA VAL A 79 9.60 -35.73 0.22
C VAL A 79 8.71 -36.42 1.26
N VAL A 80 7.94 -35.60 1.97
CA VAL A 80 6.95 -36.02 2.97
C VAL A 80 5.63 -35.29 2.74
N ARG A 81 4.51 -35.95 2.99
CA ARG A 81 3.17 -35.36 2.98
C ARG A 81 2.71 -35.03 4.39
N LYS A 82 1.81 -34.05 4.50
CA LYS A 82 1.13 -33.79 5.77
C LYS A 82 0.47 -35.08 6.28
N ASP A 83 0.64 -35.35 7.56
CA ASP A 83 0.15 -36.52 8.28
C ASP A 83 0.82 -37.85 7.87
N GLU A 84 1.80 -37.85 6.96
CA GLU A 84 2.64 -39.02 6.67
C GLU A 84 3.60 -39.31 7.82
N ILE A 85 3.81 -40.59 8.16
CA ILE A 85 4.72 -40.99 9.24
C ILE A 85 6.16 -40.61 8.85
N LEU A 86 6.75 -39.75 9.67
CA LEU A 86 8.11 -39.26 9.52
C LEU A 86 9.10 -40.12 10.33
N ALA A 87 8.68 -40.55 11.52
CA ALA A 87 9.45 -41.39 12.41
C ALA A 87 8.53 -42.32 13.22
N GLU A 88 9.05 -43.49 13.57
CA GLU A 88 8.36 -44.42 14.46
C GLU A 88 9.35 -45.13 15.37
N ASN A 89 8.91 -45.50 16.57
CA ASN A 89 9.62 -46.47 17.38
C ASN A 89 9.24 -47.91 16.99
N LYS A 90 10.14 -48.86 17.30
CA LYS A 90 9.97 -50.30 17.03
C LYS A 90 9.94 -51.10 18.34
N PRO A 91 8.91 -50.95 19.18
CA PRO A 91 8.84 -51.63 20.46
C PRO A 91 8.52 -53.13 20.29
N LEU A 92 9.01 -53.96 21.22
CA LEU A 92 8.70 -55.39 21.30
C LEU A 92 7.21 -55.67 21.61
N ILE A 93 6.51 -54.69 22.21
CA ILE A 93 5.08 -54.74 22.53
C ILE A 93 4.38 -53.63 21.75
N LYS A 94 3.45 -54.01 20.85
CA LYS A 94 2.77 -53.11 19.89
C LYS A 94 2.01 -51.93 20.53
N TRP A 95 1.60 -52.05 21.80
CA TRP A 95 0.85 -51.00 22.51
C TRP A 95 1.71 -49.77 22.88
N PHE A 96 3.05 -49.87 22.79
CA PHE A 96 3.97 -48.74 23.02
C PHE A 96 4.42 -48.06 21.72
N LYS A 97 3.74 -48.31 20.61
CA LYS A 97 4.11 -47.71 19.32
C LYS A 97 3.82 -46.20 19.34
N THR A 98 4.84 -45.40 19.10
CA THR A 98 4.80 -43.96 18.91
C THR A 98 5.09 -43.67 17.45
N GLU A 99 4.15 -43.02 16.79
CA GLU A 99 4.28 -42.55 15.42
C GLU A 99 4.30 -41.02 15.43
N ILE A 100 5.30 -40.45 14.78
CA ILE A 100 5.40 -39.01 14.58
C ILE A 100 5.12 -38.74 13.12
N THR A 101 4.08 -37.97 12.86
CA THR A 101 3.69 -37.57 11.52
C THR A 101 4.23 -36.21 11.15
N SER A 102 4.39 -35.96 9.85
CA SER A 102 4.80 -34.65 9.35
C SER A 102 3.66 -33.63 9.50
N PRO A 103 3.91 -32.44 10.07
CA PRO A 103 2.93 -31.37 10.14
C PRO A 103 2.67 -30.69 8.78
N ILE A 104 3.50 -30.98 7.76
CA ILE A 104 3.47 -30.32 6.45
C ILE A 104 3.64 -31.31 5.28
N THR A 105 3.26 -30.85 4.09
CA THR A 105 3.74 -31.44 2.83
C THR A 105 4.97 -30.66 2.38
N GLY A 106 6.08 -31.35 2.13
CA GLY A 106 7.36 -30.72 1.83
C GLY A 106 8.52 -31.72 1.76
N THR A 107 9.70 -31.29 2.19
CA THR A 107 10.94 -32.10 2.18
C THR A 107 11.57 -32.10 3.56
N VAL A 108 12.20 -33.21 3.95
CA VAL A 108 13.12 -33.25 5.09
C VAL A 108 14.38 -32.48 4.72
N GLU A 109 14.51 -31.25 5.20
CA GLU A 109 15.61 -30.35 4.84
C GLU A 109 16.92 -30.74 5.50
N SER A 110 16.90 -30.95 6.83
CA SER A 110 18.10 -31.31 7.57
C SER A 110 17.77 -31.94 8.91
N LEU A 111 18.77 -32.62 9.47
CA LEU A 111 18.70 -33.35 10.73
C LEU A 111 19.82 -32.87 11.66
N SER A 112 19.49 -32.55 12.91
CA SER A 112 20.47 -32.19 13.93
C SER A 112 20.54 -33.26 15.00
N THR A 113 21.60 -34.06 14.99
CA THR A 113 21.89 -35.05 16.04
C THR A 113 22.41 -34.44 17.34
N ILE A 114 22.68 -33.12 17.36
CA ILE A 114 23.08 -32.39 18.57
C ILE A 114 21.83 -31.97 19.36
N THR A 115 20.80 -31.50 18.65
CA THR A 115 19.57 -30.96 19.26
C THR A 115 18.37 -31.89 19.17
N GLY A 116 18.46 -32.99 18.42
CA GLY A 116 17.36 -33.94 18.24
C GLY A 116 16.28 -33.45 17.30
N GLN A 117 16.58 -32.44 16.46
CA GLN A 117 15.60 -31.77 15.62
C GLN A 117 15.65 -32.24 14.16
N VAL A 118 14.46 -32.30 13.56
CA VAL A 118 14.25 -32.47 12.12
C VAL A 118 13.70 -31.15 11.59
N LEU A 119 14.35 -30.57 10.58
CA LEU A 119 13.83 -29.42 9.87
C LEU A 119 13.07 -29.89 8.62
N LEU A 120 11.81 -29.49 8.52
CA LEU A 120 10.98 -29.74 7.35
C LEU A 120 10.77 -28.44 6.59
N ARG A 121 10.83 -28.48 5.26
CA ARG A 121 10.64 -27.28 4.41
C ARG A 121 9.47 -27.49 3.46
N GLU A 122 8.52 -26.54 3.45
CA GLU A 122 7.45 -26.51 2.44
C GLU A 122 8.04 -26.29 1.03
N PRO A 123 7.33 -26.67 -0.05
CA PRO A 123 7.74 -26.32 -1.40
C PRO A 123 7.94 -24.81 -1.58
N PRO A 124 8.88 -24.37 -2.43
CA PRO A 124 9.04 -22.95 -2.74
C PRO A 124 7.77 -22.40 -3.39
N ARG A 125 7.50 -21.11 -3.16
CA ARG A 125 6.37 -20.40 -3.79
C ARG A 125 6.89 -19.42 -4.84
N VAL A 126 6.25 -19.39 -5.99
CA VAL A 126 6.56 -18.40 -7.03
C VAL A 126 5.99 -17.05 -6.62
N LEU A 127 6.86 -16.04 -6.55
CA LEU A 127 6.49 -14.64 -6.42
C LEU A 127 6.54 -14.00 -7.80
N GLU A 128 5.39 -13.57 -8.29
CA GLU A 128 5.30 -12.73 -9.48
C GLU A 128 5.28 -11.26 -9.06
N LEU A 129 6.17 -10.49 -9.66
CA LEU A 129 6.21 -9.04 -9.53
C LEU A 129 5.44 -8.44 -10.71
N LEU A 130 4.30 -7.83 -10.41
CA LEU A 130 3.45 -7.21 -11.43
C LEU A 130 3.99 -5.83 -11.83
N ALA A 131 3.65 -5.44 -13.06
CA ALA A 131 3.94 -4.13 -13.62
C ALA A 131 3.37 -2.97 -12.78
N TYR A 132 2.25 -3.22 -12.11
CA TYR A 132 1.46 -2.27 -11.31
C TYR A 132 0.78 -1.16 -12.13
N VAL A 133 1.42 -0.63 -13.17
CA VAL A 133 0.84 0.39 -14.06
C VAL A 133 0.92 -0.04 -15.52
N ASP A 134 -0.06 0.37 -16.31
CA ASP A 134 0.00 0.25 -17.77
C ASP A 134 1.06 1.26 -18.27
N GLY A 135 2.08 0.81 -19.01
CA GLY A 135 3.22 1.66 -19.35
C GLY A 135 4.28 1.01 -20.22
N THR A 136 5.45 1.65 -20.29
CA THR A 136 6.61 1.18 -21.05
C THR A 136 7.77 0.87 -20.12
N VAL A 137 8.46 -0.25 -20.34
CA VAL A 137 9.70 -0.57 -19.63
C VAL A 137 10.80 0.36 -20.13
N VAL A 138 11.32 1.22 -19.25
CA VAL A 138 12.40 2.18 -19.59
C VAL A 138 13.76 1.75 -19.04
N GLU A 139 13.79 0.84 -18.07
CA GLU A 139 15.02 0.32 -17.49
C GLU A 139 14.82 -1.12 -17.00
N VAL A 140 15.85 -1.95 -17.15
CA VAL A 140 15.88 -3.33 -16.62
C VAL A 140 17.03 -3.44 -15.62
N TYR A 141 16.73 -3.98 -14.44
CA TYR A 141 17.71 -4.35 -13.42
C TYR A 141 17.89 -5.88 -13.44
N PRO A 142 18.99 -6.41 -14.00
CA PRO A 142 19.19 -7.84 -14.15
C PRO A 142 18.97 -8.61 -12.85
N ARG A 143 18.17 -9.68 -12.94
CA ARG A 143 17.76 -10.54 -11.82
C ARG A 143 16.97 -9.84 -10.70
N GLN A 144 16.57 -8.59 -10.86
CA GLN A 144 15.92 -7.85 -9.78
C GLN A 144 14.58 -7.25 -10.19
N GLY A 145 14.45 -6.67 -11.38
CA GLY A 145 13.19 -6.09 -11.82
C GLY A 145 13.35 -5.03 -12.91
N VAL A 146 12.45 -4.05 -12.94
CA VAL A 146 12.33 -3.07 -14.03
C VAL A 146 11.86 -1.70 -13.52
N THR A 147 12.07 -0.65 -14.31
CA THR A 147 11.38 0.64 -14.14
C THR A 147 10.36 0.78 -15.26
N ILE A 148 9.11 1.06 -14.90
CA ILE A 148 8.01 1.30 -15.83
C ILE A 148 7.69 2.78 -15.84
N GLU A 149 7.66 3.37 -17.02
CA GLU A 149 7.24 4.75 -17.26
C GLU A 149 5.80 4.77 -17.79
N ALA A 150 4.98 5.65 -17.23
CA ALA A 150 3.60 5.84 -17.68
C ALA A 150 3.26 7.33 -17.75
N ARG A 151 2.58 7.74 -18.83
CA ARG A 151 1.87 9.01 -18.91
C ARG A 151 0.50 8.83 -18.30
N CYS A 152 0.14 9.62 -17.30
CA CYS A 152 -1.07 9.39 -16.53
C CYS A 152 -1.66 10.66 -15.93
N SER A 153 -2.92 10.56 -15.51
CA SER A 153 -3.47 11.36 -14.42
C SER A 153 -3.03 10.73 -13.09
N LEU A 154 -2.65 11.56 -12.12
CA LEU A 154 -2.18 11.15 -10.80
C LEU A 154 -2.93 11.89 -9.69
N VAL A 155 -3.47 11.13 -8.75
CA VAL A 155 -4.01 11.63 -7.49
C VAL A 155 -3.28 10.94 -6.34
N GLN A 156 -2.76 11.70 -5.39
CA GLN A 156 -2.24 11.17 -4.13
C GLN A 156 -3.24 11.35 -3.00
N GLY A 157 -3.43 10.28 -2.22
CA GLY A 157 -4.20 10.32 -0.97
C GLY A 157 -3.32 10.70 0.21
N ILE A 158 -3.96 11.14 1.29
CA ILE A 158 -3.27 11.44 2.55
C ILE A 158 -2.92 10.15 3.32
N PHE A 159 -3.80 9.16 3.24
CA PHE A 159 -3.73 7.91 4.00
C PHE A 159 -4.47 6.80 3.24
N GLY A 160 -4.01 5.56 3.40
CA GLY A 160 -4.64 4.40 2.81
C GLY A 160 -4.21 3.12 3.52
N ILE A 161 -4.89 2.03 3.18
CA ILE A 161 -4.56 0.66 3.61
C ILE A 161 -4.80 -0.32 2.46
N GLY A 162 -4.22 -1.51 2.58
CA GLY A 162 -4.30 -2.51 1.53
C GLY A 162 -3.32 -2.24 0.39
N GLY A 163 -2.96 -3.31 -0.30
CA GLY A 163 -1.87 -3.29 -1.28
C GLY A 163 -2.23 -2.63 -2.61
N GLU A 164 -1.43 -2.95 -3.60
CA GLU A 164 -1.65 -2.56 -4.99
C GLU A 164 -2.82 -3.35 -5.60
N THR A 165 -3.68 -2.68 -6.34
CA THR A 165 -4.73 -3.31 -7.14
C THR A 165 -5.06 -2.47 -8.37
N SER A 166 -5.88 -2.99 -9.26
CA SER A 166 -6.37 -2.25 -10.43
C SER A 166 -7.82 -2.62 -10.73
N GLY A 167 -8.56 -1.67 -11.30
CA GLY A 167 -9.95 -1.85 -11.65
C GLY A 167 -10.48 -0.67 -12.46
N VAL A 168 -11.70 -0.82 -12.98
CA VAL A 168 -12.40 0.28 -13.64
C VAL A 168 -12.91 1.26 -12.58
N LEU A 169 -12.76 2.56 -12.81
CA LEU A 169 -13.31 3.60 -11.95
C LEU A 169 -14.82 3.68 -12.06
N ALA A 170 -15.50 3.68 -10.92
CA ALA A 170 -16.94 3.87 -10.81
C ALA A 170 -17.24 4.99 -9.81
N ILE A 171 -17.85 6.07 -10.28
CA ILE A 171 -18.31 7.17 -9.42
C ILE A 171 -19.65 6.77 -8.82
N ALA A 172 -19.69 6.65 -7.49
CA ALA A 172 -20.87 6.14 -6.78
C ALA A 172 -21.78 7.23 -6.21
N VAL A 173 -21.30 8.47 -6.12
CA VAL A 173 -22.03 9.62 -5.59
C VAL A 173 -22.03 10.77 -6.60
N ALA A 174 -22.98 11.71 -6.50
CA ALA A 174 -23.08 12.82 -7.44
C ALA A 174 -22.20 14.02 -7.08
N LYS A 175 -21.86 14.18 -5.79
CA LYS A 175 -21.13 15.35 -5.27
C LYS A 175 -19.99 14.99 -4.33
N PRO A 176 -18.94 15.83 -4.24
CA PRO A 176 -17.80 15.57 -3.36
C PRO A 176 -18.12 15.61 -1.86
N ASP A 177 -19.20 16.29 -1.46
CA ASP A 177 -19.67 16.38 -0.07
C ASP A 177 -20.64 15.26 0.32
N GLU A 178 -21.04 14.42 -0.64
CA GLU A 178 -21.98 13.33 -0.42
C GLU A 178 -21.30 12.10 0.22
N ALA A 179 -21.91 11.55 1.27
CA ALA A 179 -21.39 10.35 1.93
C ALA A 179 -21.66 9.10 1.08
N LEU A 180 -20.68 8.21 0.99
CA LEU A 180 -20.87 6.90 0.37
C LEU A 180 -21.58 5.98 1.36
N THR A 181 -22.76 5.50 0.97
CA THR A 181 -23.63 4.64 1.80
C THR A 181 -23.85 3.27 1.15
N PRO A 182 -24.37 2.26 1.87
CA PRO A 182 -24.60 0.93 1.31
C PRO A 182 -25.52 0.92 0.08
N ALA A 183 -26.46 1.86 -0.01
CA ALA A 183 -27.39 1.97 -1.14
C ALA A 183 -26.71 2.35 -2.47
N HIS A 184 -25.57 3.02 -2.41
CA HIS A 184 -24.78 3.38 -3.58
C HIS A 184 -24.01 2.18 -4.15
N LEU A 185 -23.72 1.17 -3.32
CA LEU A 185 -22.92 0.01 -3.71
C LEU A 185 -23.78 -1.05 -4.38
N LYS A 186 -23.52 -1.26 -5.67
CA LYS A 186 -24.25 -2.19 -6.54
C LYS A 186 -23.41 -3.41 -6.89
N ALA A 187 -24.07 -4.52 -7.26
CA ALA A 187 -23.39 -5.78 -7.58
C ALA A 187 -22.43 -5.68 -8.79
N ASP A 188 -22.71 -4.77 -9.73
CA ASP A 188 -21.88 -4.51 -10.91
C ASP A 188 -20.60 -3.71 -10.58
N MET A 189 -20.39 -3.34 -9.32
CA MET A 189 -19.15 -2.73 -8.81
C MET A 189 -18.10 -3.76 -8.37
N LYS A 190 -18.39 -5.06 -8.45
CA LYS A 190 -17.42 -6.12 -8.20
C LYS A 190 -16.17 -5.94 -9.05
N GLY A 191 -14.99 -5.96 -8.41
CA GLY A 191 -13.69 -5.75 -9.06
C GLY A 191 -13.42 -4.31 -9.55
N LYS A 192 -14.33 -3.36 -9.29
CA LYS A 192 -14.14 -1.94 -9.63
C LYS A 192 -13.49 -1.16 -8.49
N ILE A 193 -12.94 0.00 -8.84
CA ILE A 193 -12.50 1.01 -7.87
C ILE A 193 -13.64 2.02 -7.74
N VAL A 194 -14.27 2.05 -6.57
CA VAL A 194 -15.45 2.88 -6.31
C VAL A 194 -15.01 4.19 -5.65
N VAL A 195 -15.42 5.30 -6.25
CA VAL A 195 -15.14 6.65 -5.77
C VAL A 195 -16.41 7.22 -5.12
N GLY A 196 -16.29 7.57 -3.84
CA GLY A 196 -17.31 8.29 -3.08
C GLY A 196 -17.00 9.77 -2.92
N GLY A 197 -17.71 10.45 -2.02
CA GLY A 197 -17.51 11.86 -1.71
C GLY A 197 -16.85 12.03 -0.34
N SER A 198 -17.61 12.49 0.65
CA SER A 198 -17.06 13.01 1.92
C SER A 198 -16.71 11.96 2.96
N PHE A 199 -17.42 10.83 2.97
CA PHE A 199 -17.39 9.92 4.11
C PHE A 199 -17.71 8.47 3.74
N LEU A 200 -17.13 7.54 4.50
CA LEU A 200 -17.34 6.10 4.41
C LEU A 200 -17.45 5.48 5.82
N SER A 201 -18.55 4.79 6.10
CA SER A 201 -18.81 4.11 7.38
C SER A 201 -18.33 2.66 7.39
N ALA A 202 -18.17 2.07 8.59
CA ALA A 202 -17.87 0.64 8.74
C ALA A 202 -18.90 -0.28 8.07
N GLU A 203 -20.19 0.05 8.16
CA GLU A 203 -21.27 -0.69 7.47
C GLU A 203 -21.07 -0.71 5.96
N THR A 204 -20.74 0.44 5.37
CA THR A 204 -20.52 0.57 3.93
C THR A 204 -19.26 -0.19 3.50
N MET A 205 -18.20 -0.18 4.31
CA MET A 205 -16.99 -0.98 4.07
C MET A 205 -17.28 -2.48 4.09
N SER A 206 -18.09 -2.96 5.04
CA SER A 206 -18.54 -4.35 5.07
C SER A 206 -19.31 -4.72 3.80
N LYS A 207 -20.24 -3.85 3.36
CA LYS A 207 -20.99 -4.09 2.12
C LYS A 207 -20.09 -4.14 0.89
N ALA A 208 -19.11 -3.25 0.82
CA ALA A 208 -18.13 -3.22 -0.26
C ALA A 208 -17.30 -4.51 -0.32
N LYS A 209 -16.90 -5.03 0.85
CA LYS A 209 -16.20 -6.31 0.99
C LYS A 209 -17.04 -7.50 0.51
N GLU A 210 -18.33 -7.54 0.87
CA GLU A 210 -19.26 -8.58 0.42
C GLU A 210 -19.41 -8.61 -1.11
N ILE A 211 -19.51 -7.43 -1.73
CA ILE A 211 -19.61 -7.30 -3.20
C ILE A 211 -18.29 -7.72 -3.87
N GLY A 212 -17.16 -7.53 -3.19
CA GLY A 212 -15.83 -7.76 -3.72
C GLY A 212 -15.38 -6.60 -4.62
N VAL A 213 -15.59 -5.35 -4.20
CA VAL A 213 -14.98 -4.20 -4.87
C VAL A 213 -13.45 -4.30 -4.77
N ALA A 214 -12.73 -3.83 -5.79
CA ALA A 214 -11.27 -3.85 -5.77
C ALA A 214 -10.71 -2.75 -4.87
N GLY A 215 -11.33 -1.56 -4.88
CA GLY A 215 -10.89 -0.44 -4.06
C GLY A 215 -11.97 0.60 -3.76
N LEU A 216 -11.70 1.42 -2.76
CA LEU A 216 -12.54 2.52 -2.28
C LEU A 216 -11.71 3.80 -2.19
N VAL A 217 -12.23 4.90 -2.74
CA VAL A 217 -11.62 6.23 -2.68
C VAL A 217 -12.64 7.21 -2.11
N VAL A 218 -12.35 7.83 -0.97
CA VAL A 218 -13.26 8.78 -0.29
C VAL A 218 -12.48 9.92 0.37
N GLY A 219 -13.18 11.00 0.73
CA GLY A 219 -12.60 12.14 1.45
C GLY A 219 -12.10 11.75 2.83
N GLY A 220 -12.94 11.07 3.63
CA GLY A 220 -12.51 10.56 4.93
C GLY A 220 -13.33 9.44 5.56
N ILE A 221 -12.84 8.97 6.70
CA ILE A 221 -13.45 7.97 7.60
C ILE A 221 -13.22 8.36 9.05
N HIS A 222 -13.98 7.81 10.00
CA HIS A 222 -13.57 7.91 11.40
C HIS A 222 -12.56 6.82 11.78
N ASP A 223 -11.69 7.13 12.74
CA ASP A 223 -10.73 6.16 13.29
C ASP A 223 -11.43 4.89 13.82
N LYS A 224 -12.60 5.03 14.46
CA LYS A 224 -13.40 3.89 14.93
C LYS A 224 -13.83 2.95 13.81
N ASP A 225 -14.12 3.48 12.62
CA ASP A 225 -14.56 2.71 11.46
C ASP A 225 -13.36 1.93 10.88
N LEU A 226 -12.17 2.55 10.88
CA LEU A 226 -10.91 1.87 10.52
C LEU A 226 -10.59 0.71 11.47
N ARG A 227 -10.70 0.93 12.79
CA ARG A 227 -10.49 -0.12 13.80
C ARG A 227 -11.47 -1.27 13.63
N ALA A 228 -12.74 -0.98 13.34
CA ALA A 228 -13.74 -2.00 13.07
C ALA A 228 -13.40 -2.85 11.83
N LEU A 229 -12.82 -2.22 10.79
CA LEU A 229 -12.39 -2.92 9.59
C LEU A 229 -11.14 -3.79 9.83
N LEU A 230 -10.15 -3.27 10.57
CA LEU A 230 -8.88 -3.96 10.81
C LEU A 230 -8.97 -5.03 11.90
N GLY A 231 -9.82 -4.84 12.91
CA GLY A 231 -9.87 -5.66 14.11
C GLY A 231 -8.77 -5.36 15.14
N TYR A 232 -7.97 -4.32 14.91
CA TYR A 232 -6.92 -3.85 15.81
C TYR A 232 -6.61 -2.37 15.58
N ASP A 233 -5.83 -1.78 16.48
CA ASP A 233 -5.40 -0.39 16.40
C ASP A 233 -4.20 -0.22 15.49
N LEU A 234 -4.34 0.59 14.45
CA LEU A 234 -3.24 0.91 13.56
C LEU A 234 -2.27 1.88 14.27
N GLY A 235 -1.10 1.37 14.68
CA GLY A 235 -0.10 2.14 15.42
C GLY A 235 0.68 3.12 14.54
N VAL A 236 1.89 2.74 14.12
CA VAL A 236 2.70 3.55 13.21
C VAL A 236 2.10 3.40 11.82
N ALA A 237 1.73 4.51 11.15
CA ALA A 237 1.17 4.52 9.79
C ALA A 237 2.19 4.07 8.73
N ILE A 238 2.53 2.78 8.76
CA ILE A 238 3.17 2.00 7.71
C ILE A 238 2.13 0.97 7.29
N THR A 239 1.51 1.21 6.15
CA THR A 239 0.37 0.43 5.65
C THR A 239 0.65 -0.11 4.25
N GLY A 240 -0.29 -0.87 3.71
CA GLY A 240 -0.25 -1.44 2.36
C GLY A 240 -0.14 -2.98 2.35
N THR A 241 -0.07 -3.60 3.51
CA THR A 241 0.00 -5.07 3.65
C THR A 241 -1.26 -5.66 4.27
N GLU A 242 -2.17 -4.82 4.74
CA GLU A 242 -3.43 -5.21 5.37
C GLU A 242 -4.31 -5.98 4.38
N GLN A 243 -4.84 -7.13 4.81
CA GLN A 243 -5.68 -8.00 3.98
C GLN A 243 -7.16 -7.77 4.29
N VAL A 244 -7.65 -6.55 4.02
CA VAL A 244 -9.04 -6.15 4.35
C VAL A 244 -10.06 -6.49 3.27
N GLY A 245 -9.61 -6.93 2.09
CA GLY A 245 -10.44 -7.36 0.95
C GLY A 245 -10.56 -6.35 -0.18
N PHE A 246 -10.07 -5.12 0.03
CA PHE A 246 -9.99 -4.05 -0.97
C PHE A 246 -8.85 -3.10 -0.60
N THR A 247 -8.46 -2.22 -1.53
CA THR A 247 -7.55 -1.10 -1.25
C THR A 247 -8.36 0.15 -0.89
N LEU A 248 -8.06 0.80 0.23
CA LEU A 248 -8.72 2.03 0.67
C LEU A 248 -7.78 3.22 0.55
N ILE A 249 -8.27 4.32 -0.03
CA ILE A 249 -7.57 5.59 -0.14
C ILE A 249 -8.46 6.71 0.41
N LEU A 250 -7.91 7.48 1.36
CA LEU A 250 -8.48 8.71 1.86
C LEU A 250 -7.79 9.89 1.18
N THR A 251 -8.56 10.82 0.61
CA THR A 251 -7.98 12.02 -0.01
C THR A 251 -7.74 13.14 1.00
N GLU A 252 -8.61 13.28 2.01
CA GLU A 252 -8.55 14.39 2.99
C GLU A 252 -8.25 13.95 4.42
N GLY A 253 -8.55 12.70 4.81
CA GLY A 253 -8.07 12.09 6.04
C GLY A 253 -9.16 11.57 6.98
N PHE A 254 -9.01 11.80 8.28
CA PHE A 254 -9.93 11.26 9.28
C PHE A 254 -11.03 12.28 9.64
N GLY A 255 -12.28 11.86 9.51
CA GLY A 255 -13.50 12.65 9.71
C GLY A 255 -14.45 12.58 8.52
N THR A 256 -15.58 13.27 8.63
CA THR A 256 -16.47 13.55 7.48
C THR A 256 -15.94 14.79 6.77
N ILE A 257 -15.15 14.59 5.72
CA ILE A 257 -14.47 15.67 5.02
C ILE A 257 -14.77 15.57 3.52
N PRO A 258 -15.47 16.53 2.91
CA PRO A 258 -15.71 16.55 1.48
C PRO A 258 -14.42 16.38 0.68
N MET A 259 -14.42 15.49 -0.30
CA MET A 259 -13.30 15.35 -1.23
C MET A 259 -13.06 16.69 -1.93
N ALA A 260 -11.80 17.09 -2.12
CA ALA A 260 -11.50 18.33 -2.83
C ALA A 260 -12.16 18.33 -4.23
N GLN A 261 -12.80 19.44 -4.61
CA GLN A 261 -13.55 19.58 -5.87
C GLN A 261 -12.71 19.18 -7.08
N LYS A 262 -11.44 19.59 -7.11
CA LYS A 262 -10.49 19.24 -8.17
C LYS A 262 -10.23 17.74 -8.27
N THR A 263 -10.04 17.07 -7.12
CA THR A 263 -9.84 15.61 -7.06
C THR A 263 -11.08 14.87 -7.55
N PHE A 264 -12.26 15.25 -7.05
CA PHE A 264 -13.52 14.63 -7.45
C PHE A 264 -13.81 14.83 -8.94
N ALA A 265 -13.60 16.04 -9.47
CA ALA A 265 -13.75 16.34 -10.89
C ALA A 265 -12.78 15.51 -11.75
N LEU A 266 -11.50 15.42 -11.37
CA LEU A 266 -10.50 14.64 -12.10
C LEU A 266 -10.87 13.14 -12.13
N LEU A 267 -11.29 12.56 -11.01
CA LEU A 267 -11.72 11.16 -10.98
C LEU A 267 -13.00 10.95 -11.79
N SER A 268 -13.91 11.93 -11.76
CA SER A 268 -15.20 11.85 -12.46
C SER A 268 -15.06 11.86 -13.98
N VAL A 269 -14.16 12.66 -14.54
CA VAL A 269 -13.92 12.66 -16.00
C VAL A 269 -13.34 11.34 -16.51
N HIS A 270 -12.70 10.56 -15.63
CA HIS A 270 -12.14 9.23 -15.92
C HIS A 270 -13.06 8.07 -15.49
N ALA A 271 -14.35 8.34 -15.23
CA ALA A 271 -15.31 7.29 -14.95
C ALA A 271 -15.36 6.27 -16.11
N GLY A 272 -15.26 4.97 -15.79
CA GLY A 272 -15.21 3.91 -16.79
C GLY A 272 -13.80 3.57 -17.30
N GLU A 273 -12.79 4.36 -16.96
CA GLU A 273 -11.39 4.04 -17.29
C GLU A 273 -10.76 3.12 -16.25
N LYS A 274 -9.73 2.37 -16.66
CA LYS A 274 -8.93 1.53 -15.77
C LYS A 274 -7.95 2.39 -14.99
N ALA A 275 -7.90 2.18 -13.67
CA ALA A 275 -6.92 2.78 -12.78
C ALA A 275 -6.12 1.71 -12.03
N ALA A 276 -4.87 2.02 -11.72
CA ALA A 276 -4.06 1.32 -10.74
C ALA A 276 -4.03 2.14 -9.45
N ILE A 277 -4.20 1.49 -8.30
CA ILE A 277 -4.21 2.14 -6.99
C ILE A 277 -3.30 1.41 -6.01
N SER A 278 -2.71 2.16 -5.08
CA SER A 278 -1.98 1.60 -3.94
C SER A 278 -2.44 2.31 -2.67
N GLY A 279 -2.78 1.53 -1.63
CA GLY A 279 -3.12 2.06 -0.31
C GLY A 279 -1.89 2.26 0.58
N ALA A 280 -0.69 1.91 0.12
CA ALA A 280 0.51 1.98 0.93
C ALA A 280 0.79 3.40 1.40
N THR A 281 0.86 3.58 2.72
CA THR A 281 1.18 4.85 3.38
C THR A 281 2.40 4.66 4.25
N GLN A 282 3.37 5.57 4.14
CA GLN A 282 4.53 5.63 5.02
C GLN A 282 4.88 7.09 5.28
N ILE A 283 4.82 7.50 6.55
CA ILE A 283 5.01 8.91 6.94
C ILE A 283 6.46 9.27 7.30
N ARG A 284 7.34 8.28 7.51
CA ARG A 284 8.73 8.45 7.97
C ARG A 284 9.67 7.47 7.26
N ALA A 285 10.98 7.77 7.23
CA ALA A 285 12.01 6.95 6.59
C ALA A 285 11.76 6.66 5.08
N GLY A 286 11.42 7.72 4.33
CA GLY A 286 10.99 7.65 2.93
C GLY A 286 9.47 7.72 2.86
N VAL A 287 8.94 8.87 2.44
CA VAL A 287 7.49 9.09 2.41
C VAL A 287 6.87 8.33 1.24
N ILE A 288 5.90 7.47 1.53
CA ILE A 288 5.07 6.80 0.55
C ILE A 288 3.64 7.30 0.77
N ARG A 289 3.02 7.75 -0.31
CA ARG A 289 1.62 8.18 -0.31
C ARG A 289 0.79 7.16 -1.09
N PRO A 290 -0.44 6.88 -0.65
CA PRO A 290 -1.41 6.23 -1.48
C PRO A 290 -1.58 6.98 -2.78
N GLU A 291 -1.84 6.26 -3.86
CA GLU A 291 -1.92 6.86 -5.18
C GLU A 291 -2.97 6.19 -6.05
N ILE A 292 -3.53 6.99 -6.96
CA ILE A 292 -4.45 6.59 -8.01
C ILE A 292 -3.85 7.05 -9.33
N ILE A 293 -3.61 6.09 -10.21
CA ILE A 293 -2.92 6.28 -11.48
C ILE A 293 -3.86 5.84 -12.60
N ILE A 294 -4.19 6.76 -13.48
CA ILE A 294 -5.03 6.50 -14.66
C ILE A 294 -4.15 6.71 -15.88
N ALA A 295 -3.68 5.60 -16.47
CA ALA A 295 -2.75 5.64 -17.59
C ALA A 295 -3.45 6.15 -18.86
N LYS A 296 -2.85 7.12 -19.54
CA LYS A 296 -3.37 7.64 -20.81
C LYS A 296 -3.03 6.67 -21.94
N SER A 297 -3.98 6.44 -22.84
CA SER A 297 -3.73 5.70 -24.08
C SER A 297 -2.91 6.55 -25.06
N ASP A 298 -2.04 5.92 -25.84
CA ASP A 298 -1.05 6.57 -26.71
C ASP A 298 -1.61 7.37 -27.92
N GLY A 299 -2.92 7.60 -28.00
CA GLY A 299 -3.55 8.46 -29.01
C GLY A 299 -3.72 9.93 -28.60
N ALA A 300 -3.50 10.26 -27.32
CA ALA A 300 -3.59 11.64 -26.85
C ALA A 300 -2.31 12.40 -27.28
N ALA A 301 -2.48 13.39 -28.16
CA ALA A 301 -1.38 14.24 -28.63
C ALA A 301 -0.56 14.78 -27.44
N PRO A 302 0.78 14.93 -27.60
CA PRO A 302 1.62 15.48 -26.55
C PRO A 302 1.34 16.99 -26.41
N SER A 303 0.30 17.35 -25.68
CA SER A 303 0.21 18.67 -25.06
C SER A 303 1.33 18.73 -24.03
N GLY A 304 2.28 19.66 -24.21
CA GLY A 304 3.56 19.77 -23.49
C GLY A 304 3.58 19.07 -22.13
N VAL A 305 4.38 18.00 -22.03
CA VAL A 305 4.61 17.30 -20.77
C VAL A 305 5.33 18.26 -19.84
N ALA A 306 4.58 18.89 -18.93
CA ALA A 306 5.19 19.47 -17.75
C ALA A 306 5.76 18.29 -16.95
N VAL A 307 7.06 18.04 -17.12
CA VAL A 307 7.82 17.37 -16.06
C VAL A 307 7.60 18.25 -14.84
N VAL A 308 6.77 17.80 -13.89
CA VAL A 308 6.52 18.55 -12.66
C VAL A 308 7.89 18.81 -12.05
N PRO A 309 8.38 20.07 -12.03
CA PRO A 309 9.57 20.37 -11.28
C PRO A 309 9.24 20.00 -9.84
N GLN A 310 10.09 19.22 -9.16
CA GLN A 310 10.01 19.13 -7.72
C GLN A 310 9.91 20.56 -7.18
N ARG A 311 8.72 20.95 -6.69
CA ARG A 311 8.48 22.32 -6.24
C ARG A 311 9.52 22.61 -5.16
N ALA A 312 10.34 23.63 -5.40
CA ALA A 312 11.49 23.97 -4.55
C ALA A 312 11.10 24.59 -3.18
N GLY A 313 9.80 24.62 -2.85
CA GLY A 313 9.24 25.14 -1.61
C GLY A 313 7.93 25.91 -1.82
N ILE A 314 7.41 26.47 -0.72
CA ILE A 314 6.24 27.37 -0.67
C ILE A 314 6.59 28.73 -1.26
N ARG A 315 5.67 29.31 -2.03
CA ARG A 315 5.74 30.67 -2.57
C ARG A 315 4.55 31.50 -2.10
N ILE A 316 4.71 32.82 -2.14
CA ILE A 316 3.59 33.76 -1.98
C ILE A 316 2.58 33.47 -3.11
N GLY A 317 1.30 33.41 -2.76
CA GLY A 317 0.20 33.02 -3.64
C GLY A 317 -0.12 31.53 -3.67
N ASP A 318 0.70 30.67 -3.06
CA ASP A 318 0.36 29.25 -3.00
C ASP A 318 -0.84 29.04 -2.05
N PRO A 319 -1.87 28.28 -2.45
CA PRO A 319 -2.97 27.92 -1.56
C PRO A 319 -2.50 26.86 -0.56
N VAL A 320 -2.88 27.04 0.71
CA VAL A 320 -2.45 26.18 1.81
C VAL A 320 -3.64 25.82 2.69
N ARG A 321 -3.63 24.60 3.24
CA ARG A 321 -4.55 24.15 4.28
C ARG A 321 -3.82 24.11 5.61
N ILE A 322 -4.46 24.60 6.67
CA ILE A 322 -3.91 24.51 8.02
C ILE A 322 -4.15 23.09 8.58
N ILE A 323 -3.10 22.43 9.04
CA ILE A 323 -3.14 21.04 9.53
C ILE A 323 -2.99 20.94 11.06
N ARG A 324 -3.15 22.06 11.78
CA ARG A 324 -3.13 22.11 13.25
C ARG A 324 -4.18 23.07 13.81
N ASP A 325 -4.67 22.75 15.00
CA ASP A 325 -5.47 23.67 15.80
C ASP A 325 -4.72 25.00 16.06
N PRO A 326 -5.44 26.12 16.21
CA PRO A 326 -6.91 26.23 16.30
C PRO A 326 -7.61 26.40 14.93
N LEU A 327 -6.87 26.43 13.83
CA LEU A 327 -7.43 26.72 12.50
C LEU A 327 -7.48 25.48 11.60
N PHE A 328 -7.44 24.27 12.19
CA PHE A 328 -7.39 23.00 11.46
C PHE A 328 -8.46 22.94 10.36
N GLY A 329 -8.04 22.55 9.15
CA GLY A 329 -8.89 22.43 7.97
C GLY A 329 -9.18 23.73 7.23
N LYS A 330 -8.89 24.92 7.79
CA LYS A 330 -9.07 26.18 7.06
C LYS A 330 -8.13 26.27 5.86
N ILE A 331 -8.63 26.79 4.75
CA ILE A 331 -7.88 27.01 3.51
C ILE A 331 -7.69 28.51 3.30
N GLY A 332 -6.47 28.92 2.96
CA GLY A 332 -6.16 30.29 2.58
C GLY A 332 -4.96 30.35 1.64
N GLU A 333 -4.52 31.57 1.34
CA GLU A 333 -3.43 31.86 0.41
C GLU A 333 -2.22 32.42 1.15
N VAL A 334 -1.01 31.97 0.80
CA VAL A 334 0.22 32.49 1.41
C VAL A 334 0.42 33.95 0.98
N SER A 335 0.26 34.87 1.91
CA SER A 335 0.39 36.31 1.69
C SER A 335 1.79 36.86 1.96
N ALA A 336 2.55 36.23 2.87
CA ALA A 336 3.94 36.59 3.13
C ALA A 336 4.78 35.40 3.61
N LEU A 337 6.09 35.48 3.39
CA LEU A 337 7.09 34.51 3.85
C LEU A 337 8.19 35.22 4.66
N PRO A 338 7.94 35.57 5.93
CA PRO A 338 8.95 36.19 6.78
C PRO A 338 10.24 35.37 6.82
N SER A 339 11.39 36.05 6.72
CA SER A 339 12.73 35.44 6.75
C SER A 339 13.18 35.10 8.17
N ASP A 340 12.79 35.95 9.12
CA ASP A 340 13.17 35.83 10.52
C ASP A 340 12.29 34.80 11.24
N LEU A 341 12.88 34.13 12.24
CA LEU A 341 12.12 33.27 13.12
C LEU A 341 11.16 34.14 13.95
N GLN A 342 9.94 33.65 14.14
CA GLN A 342 8.98 34.29 15.02
C GLN A 342 8.71 33.40 16.22
N LYS A 343 8.56 34.04 17.39
CA LYS A 343 8.17 33.37 18.62
C LYS A 343 6.70 32.95 18.51
N ILE A 344 6.45 31.64 18.56
CA ILE A 344 5.10 31.07 18.50
C ILE A 344 4.51 30.93 19.92
N PRO A 345 3.20 30.65 20.08
CA PRO A 345 2.57 30.58 21.41
C PRO A 345 3.19 29.56 22.38
N THR A 346 3.91 28.55 21.88
CA THR A 346 4.68 27.60 22.70
C THR A 346 6.05 28.15 23.12
N GLU A 347 6.27 29.45 22.95
CA GLU A 347 7.50 30.19 23.20
C GLU A 347 8.73 29.76 22.38
N SER A 348 8.55 28.84 21.45
CA SER A 348 9.61 28.39 20.55
C SER A 348 9.78 29.37 19.39
N ASP A 349 11.00 29.47 18.87
CA ASP A 349 11.27 30.21 17.64
C ASP A 349 11.05 29.32 16.42
N ALA A 350 10.11 29.68 15.56
CA ALA A 350 9.76 28.89 14.39
C ALA A 350 9.77 29.74 13.11
N ARG A 351 10.05 29.07 11.98
CA ARG A 351 9.79 29.66 10.66
C ARG A 351 8.29 29.68 10.44
N VAL A 352 7.76 30.85 10.13
CA VAL A 352 6.33 31.06 9.90
C VAL A 352 6.06 31.46 8.44
N LEU A 353 4.79 31.53 8.11
CA LEU A 353 4.23 32.18 6.93
C LEU A 353 2.95 32.92 7.33
N GLU A 354 2.53 33.90 6.55
CA GLU A 354 1.25 34.58 6.74
C GLU A 354 0.22 34.03 5.76
N VAL A 355 -0.88 33.48 6.26
CA VAL A 355 -1.99 32.99 5.43
C VAL A 355 -3.12 34.00 5.46
N ARG A 356 -3.60 34.41 4.28
CA ARG A 356 -4.82 35.20 4.10
C ARG A 356 -5.99 34.26 3.82
N PHE A 357 -7.04 34.35 4.63
CA PHE A 357 -8.26 33.58 4.46
C PHE A 357 -9.29 34.33 3.59
N PRO A 358 -10.32 33.63 3.06
CA PRO A 358 -11.36 34.26 2.21
C PRO A 358 -12.14 35.40 2.88
N ASP A 359 -12.20 35.44 4.21
CA ASP A 359 -12.83 36.50 5.00
C ASP A 359 -11.93 37.74 5.18
N GLY A 360 -10.74 37.75 4.58
CA GLY A 360 -9.76 38.83 4.65
C GLY A 360 -8.86 38.78 5.89
N GLN A 361 -9.09 37.86 6.83
CA GLN A 361 -8.22 37.70 8.00
C GLN A 361 -6.86 37.15 7.59
N VAL A 362 -5.80 37.64 8.24
CA VAL A 362 -4.44 37.15 8.07
C VAL A 362 -3.97 36.50 9.36
N ALA A 363 -3.41 35.29 9.28
CA ALA A 363 -2.84 34.58 10.42
C ALA A 363 -1.39 34.19 10.17
N VAL A 364 -0.56 34.33 11.20
CA VAL A 364 0.82 33.85 11.21
C VAL A 364 0.82 32.38 11.62
N ILE A 365 1.28 31.50 10.74
CA ILE A 365 1.24 30.05 10.95
C ILE A 365 2.64 29.46 10.81
N PRO A 366 3.08 28.58 11.73
CA PRO A 366 4.31 27.82 11.54
C PRO A 366 4.29 27.06 10.21
N ARG A 367 5.39 27.09 9.46
CA ARG A 367 5.47 26.38 8.15
C ARG A 367 5.24 24.87 8.27
N THR A 368 5.42 24.31 9.47
CA THR A 368 5.15 22.90 9.79
C THR A 368 3.67 22.58 10.00
N ASN A 369 2.83 23.60 10.10
CA ASN A 369 1.40 23.49 10.44
C ASN A 369 0.50 23.73 9.23
N ILE A 370 1.07 23.66 8.02
CA ILE A 370 0.35 23.83 6.76
C ILE A 370 0.72 22.70 5.80
N GLU A 371 -0.19 22.39 4.89
CA GLU A 371 0.08 21.64 3.66
C GLU A 371 -0.20 22.53 2.45
N VAL A 372 0.61 22.43 1.40
CA VAL A 372 0.35 23.14 0.14
C VAL A 372 -0.66 22.33 -0.67
N ILE A 373 -1.70 23.02 -1.12
CA ILE A 373 -2.73 22.47 -1.99
C ILE A 373 -2.28 22.70 -3.44
N GLU A 374 -2.28 21.67 -4.28
CA GLU A 374 -2.00 21.87 -5.71
C GLU A 374 -3.30 22.10 -6.49
N GLY A 375 -3.47 23.32 -7.02
CA GLY A 375 -4.54 23.71 -7.94
C GLY A 375 -5.87 24.02 -7.26
N ALA A 376 -5.86 24.97 -6.32
CA ALA A 376 -7.09 25.61 -5.85
C ALA A 376 -7.79 26.38 -6.96
#